data_AF-A0A8K0WD36-F1
#
_entry.id   AF-A0A8K0WD36-F1
#
_cell.length_a   1.000
_cell.length_b   1.000
_cell.length_c   1.000
_cell.angle_alpha   90.00
_cell.angle_beta   90.00
_cell.angle_gamma   90.00
#
_symmetry.space_group_name_H-M   'P 1'
#
loop_
_entity.id
_entity.type
_entity.pdbx_description
1 polymer ?
#
loop_
_entity_poly.entity_id
_entity_poly.type
_entity_poly.pdbx_seq_one_letter_code
_entity_poly.pdbx_strand_id
1 'polypeptide(L)'
;MISTTTTRLRPVTTLRGIYIRASPSINRRSFASKTQPSATSQFYRSFTRPIAKTLLIAVFTYQLAYWTWVKLETDEIRAEREATIAELETTIKEYDAAHKAKKA
;
A
#
# COMPACT_ATOMS: atom_id res chain seq x y z
N MET A 1 39.03 -8.60 32.54
CA MET A 1 40.20 -7.95 31.89
C MET A 1 41.04 -9.02 31.20
N ILE A 2 40.89 -9.26 29.88
CA ILE A 2 41.98 -9.63 28.95
C ILE A 2 41.42 -9.42 27.53
N SER A 3 41.49 -8.19 27.01
CA SER A 3 42.41 -7.73 25.96
C SER A 3 42.14 -8.31 24.56
N THR A 4 41.55 -7.42 23.76
CA THR A 4 41.50 -7.37 22.30
C THR A 4 42.86 -7.57 21.64
N THR A 5 42.93 -8.45 20.63
CA THR A 5 44.01 -8.42 19.63
C THR A 5 43.44 -8.61 18.24
N THR A 6 43.25 -7.46 17.58
CA THR A 6 42.97 -7.36 16.14
C THR A 6 44.27 -7.63 15.40
N THR A 7 44.32 -8.72 14.61
CA THR A 7 45.40 -8.94 13.65
C THR A 7 44.85 -8.76 12.25
N ARG A 8 44.99 -7.53 11.72
CA ARG A 8 44.81 -7.25 10.29
C ARG A 8 46.10 -7.59 9.57
N LEU A 9 46.05 -8.61 8.71
CA LEU A 9 47.05 -8.84 7.68
C LEU A 9 46.42 -8.59 6.30
N ARG A 10 46.88 -7.52 5.66
CA ARG A 10 46.95 -7.35 4.19
C ARG A 10 48.42 -7.00 3.94
N PRO A 11 49.08 -7.45 2.85
CA PRO A 11 48.63 -7.30 1.46
C PRO A 11 48.83 -8.61 0.67
N VAL A 12 48.39 -8.76 -0.57
CA VAL A 12 49.15 -8.39 -1.77
C VAL A 12 48.16 -8.28 -2.92
N THR A 13 48.06 -7.09 -3.49
CA THR A 13 47.39 -6.86 -4.77
C THR A 13 48.27 -7.44 -5.87
N THR A 14 47.99 -8.66 -6.31
CA THR A 14 48.48 -9.12 -7.63
C THR A 14 47.44 -8.72 -8.66
N LEU A 15 47.80 -7.76 -9.52
CA LEU A 15 47.11 -7.55 -10.79
C LEU A 15 47.38 -8.79 -11.66
N ARG A 16 46.57 -9.84 -11.48
CA ARG A 16 46.54 -10.94 -12.43
C ARG A 16 45.75 -10.47 -13.64
N GLY A 17 46.46 -10.42 -14.76
CA GLY A 17 46.01 -9.91 -16.03
C GLY A 17 44.66 -10.45 -16.44
N ILE A 18 43.97 -9.61 -17.19
CA ILE A 18 42.75 -9.89 -17.93
C ILE A 18 43.11 -10.93 -19.00
N TYR A 19 43.14 -12.19 -18.61
CA TYR A 19 42.92 -13.28 -19.54
C TYR A 19 41.43 -13.52 -19.52
N ILE A 20 40.76 -13.11 -20.60
CA ILE A 20 39.38 -13.46 -20.91
C ILE A 20 39.33 -14.98 -21.06
N ARG A 21 39.29 -15.69 -19.94
CA ARG A 21 38.80 -17.07 -19.92
C ARG A 21 37.29 -16.90 -20.00
N ALA A 22 36.73 -17.17 -21.17
CA ALA A 22 35.30 -17.34 -21.34
C ALA A 22 34.85 -18.33 -20.25
N SER A 23 34.29 -17.80 -19.16
CA SER A 23 33.61 -18.60 -18.17
C SER A 23 32.41 -19.18 -18.92
N PRO A 24 32.27 -20.51 -19.04
CA PRO A 24 31.05 -21.04 -19.58
C PRO A 24 29.95 -20.53 -18.65
N SER A 25 29.12 -19.64 -19.18
CA SER A 25 27.84 -19.31 -18.57
C SER A 25 27.09 -20.62 -18.42
N ILE A 26 27.22 -21.25 -17.25
CA ILE A 26 26.34 -22.33 -16.86
C ILE A 26 25.01 -21.63 -16.67
N ASN A 27 24.23 -21.58 -17.75
CA ASN A 27 22.80 -21.39 -17.69
C ASN A 27 22.28 -22.52 -16.81
N ARG A 28 22.21 -22.27 -15.50
CA ARG A 28 21.45 -23.09 -14.57
C ARG A 28 20.03 -23.03 -15.07
N ARG A 29 19.63 -24.04 -15.83
CA ARG A 29 18.22 -24.33 -16.08
C ARG A 29 17.64 -24.58 -14.70
N SER A 30 17.01 -23.55 -14.14
CA SER A 30 16.05 -23.73 -13.07
C SER A 30 14.94 -24.60 -13.67
N PHE A 31 15.06 -25.90 -13.50
CA PHE A 31 13.92 -26.77 -13.69
C PHE A 31 12.94 -26.35 -12.60
N ALA A 32 11.90 -25.62 -13.00
CA ALA A 32 10.74 -25.45 -12.15
C ALA A 32 10.30 -26.86 -11.77
N SER A 33 10.60 -27.30 -10.55
CA SER A 33 10.00 -28.49 -10.00
C SER A 33 8.51 -28.20 -10.06
N LYS A 34 7.80 -28.88 -10.97
CA LYS A 34 6.36 -28.84 -10.98
C LYS A 34 5.95 -29.53 -9.69
N THR A 35 5.83 -28.77 -8.61
CA THR A 35 5.22 -29.23 -7.37
C THR A 35 3.85 -29.73 -7.78
N GLN A 36 3.70 -31.06 -7.85
CA GLN A 36 2.46 -31.66 -8.26
C GLN A 36 1.39 -31.16 -7.29
N PRO A 37 0.34 -30.50 -7.78
CA PRO A 37 -0.67 -29.97 -6.89
C PRO A 37 -1.26 -31.14 -6.11
N SER A 38 -1.27 -31.03 -4.78
CA SER A 38 -1.89 -32.05 -3.94
C SER A 38 -3.36 -32.23 -4.34
N ALA A 39 -3.91 -33.42 -4.15
CA ALA A 39 -5.33 -33.68 -4.44
C ALA A 39 -6.26 -32.67 -3.75
N THR A 40 -5.88 -32.21 -2.55
CA THR A 40 -6.57 -31.14 -1.81
C THR A 40 -6.48 -29.77 -2.50
N SER A 41 -5.31 -29.40 -3.04
CA SER A 41 -5.13 -28.14 -3.78
C SER A 41 -6.01 -28.09 -5.03
N GLN A 42 -6.13 -29.22 -5.75
CA GLN A 42 -6.99 -29.34 -6.93
C GLN A 42 -8.48 -29.15 -6.59
N PHE A 43 -8.94 -29.70 -5.46
CA PHE A 43 -10.32 -29.55 -4.99
C PHE A 43 -10.68 -28.09 -4.67
N TYR A 44 -9.86 -27.39 -3.89
CA TYR A 44 -10.10 -25.98 -3.58
C TYR A 44 -10.00 -25.07 -4.81
N ARG A 45 -9.15 -25.45 -5.78
CA ARG A 45 -9.02 -24.70 -7.04
C ARG A 45 -10.24 -24.84 -7.95
N SER A 46 -10.85 -26.03 -7.99
CA SER A 46 -11.99 -26.33 -8.86
C SER A 46 -13.32 -25.87 -8.27
N PHE A 47 -13.57 -26.13 -6.98
CA PHE A 47 -14.88 -25.87 -6.38
C PHE A 47 -14.92 -24.59 -5.56
N THR A 48 -13.91 -24.37 -4.71
CA THR A 48 -13.97 -23.26 -3.74
C THR A 48 -13.56 -21.93 -4.35
N ARG A 49 -12.59 -21.91 -5.28
CA ARG A 49 -12.07 -20.68 -5.88
C ARG A 49 -13.12 -19.91 -6.69
N PRO A 50 -13.96 -20.56 -7.54
CA PRO A 50 -15.04 -19.86 -8.24
C PRO A 50 -16.10 -19.33 -7.27
N ILE A 51 -16.53 -20.13 -6.30
CA ILE A 51 -17.56 -19.76 -5.31
C ILE A 51 -17.10 -18.60 -4.44
N ALA A 52 -15.87 -18.67 -3.92
CA ALA A 52 -15.30 -17.58 -3.14
C ALA A 52 -15.20 -16.30 -3.97
N LYS A 53 -14.81 -16.42 -5.26
CA LYS A 53 -14.71 -15.25 -6.15
C LYS A 53 -16.07 -14.60 -6.37
N THR A 54 -17.12 -15.38 -6.65
CA THR A 54 -18.46 -14.81 -6.87
C THR A 54 -19.03 -14.23 -5.58
N LEU A 55 -18.87 -14.89 -4.44
CA LEU A 55 -19.32 -14.38 -3.14
C LEU A 55 -18.64 -13.05 -2.81
N LEU A 56 -17.31 -12.97 -2.95
CA LEU A 56 -16.57 -11.73 -2.67
C LEU A 56 -17.00 -10.59 -3.59
N ILE A 57 -17.17 -10.85 -4.90
CA ILE A 57 -17.64 -9.83 -5.84
C ILE A 57 -19.08 -9.44 -5.53
N ALA A 58 -19.95 -10.38 -5.18
CA ALA A 58 -21.34 -10.10 -4.83
C ALA A 58 -21.44 -9.20 -3.60
N VAL A 59 -20.72 -9.55 -2.53
CA VAL A 59 -20.64 -8.73 -1.31
C VAL A 59 -20.06 -7.36 -1.65
N PHE A 60 -18.94 -7.30 -2.36
CA PHE A 60 -18.31 -6.04 -2.74
C PHE A 60 -19.26 -5.15 -3.56
N THR A 61 -20.00 -5.72 -4.51
CA THR A 61 -20.97 -4.98 -5.34
C THR A 61 -22.11 -4.44 -4.48
N TYR A 62 -22.62 -5.23 -3.54
CA TYR A 62 -23.62 -4.77 -2.58
C TYR A 62 -23.10 -3.64 -1.69
N GLN A 63 -21.87 -3.76 -1.18
CA GLN A 63 -21.23 -2.72 -0.39
C GLN A 63 -21.07 -1.42 -1.18
N LEU A 64 -20.65 -1.49 -2.45
CA LEU A 64 -20.54 -0.31 -3.31
C LEU A 64 -21.90 0.32 -3.60
N ALA A 65 -22.94 -0.48 -3.85
CA ALA A 65 -24.28 0.04 -4.08
C ALA A 65 -24.81 0.75 -2.83
N TYR A 66 -24.68 0.13 -1.65
CA TYR A 66 -25.08 0.74 -0.38
C TYR A 66 -24.27 1.99 -0.06
N TRP A 67 -22.95 1.95 -0.26
CA TRP A 67 -22.10 3.12 -0.08
C TRP A 67 -22.47 4.25 -1.03
N THR A 68 -22.76 3.95 -2.30
CA THR A 68 -23.20 4.94 -3.29
C THR A 68 -24.51 5.59 -2.87
N TRP A 69 -25.45 4.77 -2.38
CA TRP A 69 -26.71 5.26 -1.83
C TRP A 69 -26.50 6.26 -0.69
N VAL A 70 -25.71 5.89 0.33
CA VAL A 70 -25.43 6.76 1.48
C VAL A 70 -24.64 8.01 1.07
N LYS A 71 -23.73 7.88 0.10
CA LYS A 71 -22.92 9.00 -0.39
C LYS A 71 -23.77 10.05 -1.10
N LEU A 72 -24.77 9.63 -1.89
CA LEU A 72 -25.72 10.55 -2.53
C LEU A 72 -26.51 11.37 -1.50
N GLU A 73 -26.98 10.74 -0.42
CA GLU A 73 -27.66 11.45 0.67
C GLU A 73 -26.73 12.44 1.40
N THR A 74 -25.47 12.05 1.57
CA THR A 74 -24.49 12.87 2.30
C THR A 74 -24.04 14.08 1.50
N ASP A 75 -24.00 13.99 0.17
CA ASP A 75 -23.55 15.10 -0.70
C ASP A 75 -24.46 16.34 -0.56
N GLU A 76 -25.78 16.15 -0.45
CA GLU A 76 -26.74 17.25 -0.25
C GLU A 76 -26.56 17.89 1.14
N ILE A 77 -26.49 17.06 2.19
CA ILE A 77 -26.27 17.52 3.56
C ILE A 77 -24.95 18.28 3.67
N ARG A 78 -23.91 17.82 2.99
CA ARG A 78 -22.59 18.45 3.03
C ARG A 78 -22.63 19.86 2.44
N ALA A 79 -23.31 20.05 1.32
CA ALA A 79 -23.44 21.36 0.69
C ALA A 79 -24.14 22.38 1.60
N GLU A 80 -25.22 21.96 2.28
CA GLU A 80 -25.91 22.81 3.25
C GLU A 80 -25.02 23.17 4.44
N ARG A 81 -24.30 22.19 5.00
CA ARG A 81 -23.42 22.42 6.15
C ARG A 81 -22.26 23.34 5.79
N GLU A 82 -21.67 23.19 4.62
CA GLU A 82 -20.62 24.08 4.12
C GLU A 82 -21.13 25.52 3.95
N ALA A 83 -22.37 25.70 3.48
CA ALA A 83 -23.00 27.02 3.39
C ALA A 83 -23.25 27.65 4.77
N THR A 84 -23.78 26.90 5.74
CA THR A 84 -23.97 27.39 7.11
C THR A 84 -22.64 27.76 7.78
N ILE A 85 -21.58 26.98 7.55
CA ILE A 85 -20.25 27.27 8.10
C ILE A 85 -19.73 28.60 7.53
N ALA A 86 -19.88 28.84 6.22
CA ALA A 86 -19.45 30.08 5.60
C ALA A 86 -20.17 31.31 6.19
N GLU A 87 -21.49 31.21 6.42
CA GLU A 87 -22.28 32.27 7.04
C GLU A 87 -21.88 32.54 8.51
N LEU A 88 -21.58 31.47 9.26
CA LEU A 88 -21.08 31.59 10.63
C LEU A 88 -19.71 32.27 10.66
N GLU A 89 -18.81 31.92 9.74
CA GLU A 89 -17.50 32.55 9.63
C GLU A 89 -17.59 34.04 9.28
N THR A 90 -18.53 34.45 8.43
CA THR A 90 -18.75 35.89 8.15
C THR A 90 -19.29 36.62 9.36
N THR A 91 -20.26 36.03 10.06
CA THR A 91 -20.86 36.61 11.27
C THR A 91 -19.81 36.79 12.37
N ILE A 92 -18.94 35.80 12.57
CA ILE A 92 -17.85 35.88 13.55
C ILE A 92 -16.87 37.01 13.19
N LYS A 93 -16.48 37.12 11.93
CA LYS A 93 -15.57 38.19 11.47
C LYS A 93 -16.18 39.59 11.70
N GLU A 94 -17.46 39.75 11.41
CA GLU A 94 -18.19 41.00 11.64
C GLU A 94 -18.27 41.33 13.14
N TYR A 95 -18.58 40.34 13.97
CA TYR A 95 -18.64 40.51 15.43
C TYR A 95 -17.27 40.87 16.02
N ASP A 96 -16.20 40.20 15.60
CA ASP A 96 -14.83 40.50 16.03
C ASP A 96 -14.40 41.90 15.60
N ALA A 97 -14.74 42.33 14.38
CA ALA A 97 -14.46 43.67 13.89
C ALA A 97 -15.22 44.74 14.69
N ALA A 98 -16.51 44.53 14.96
CA ALA A 98 -17.34 45.43 15.76
C ALA A 98 -16.86 45.50 17.22
N HIS A 99 -16.50 44.35 17.82
CA HIS A 99 -15.96 44.29 19.16
C HIS A 99 -14.60 45.01 19.26
N LYS A 100 -13.74 44.87 18.26
CA LYS A 100 -12.45 45.59 18.19
C LYS A 100 -12.66 47.10 18.03
N ALA A 101 -13.63 47.54 17.23
CA ALA A 101 -13.98 48.95 17.06
C ALA A 101 -14.56 49.59 18.34
N LYS A 102 -15.31 48.83 19.15
CA LYS A 102 -15.87 49.30 20.43
C LYS A 102 -14.83 49.42 21.54
N LYS A 103 -13.69 48.73 21.41
CA LYS A 103 -12.60 48.70 22.39
C LYS A 103 -11.46 49.67 22.07
N ALA A 104 -11.47 50.26 20.87
CA ALA A 104 -10.58 51.34 20.44
C ALA A 104 -11.22 52.70 20.78
#